data_AF-A0A284RUE8-F1
#
_entry.id   AF-A0A284RUE8-F1
#
_cell.length_a   1.000
_cell.length_b   1.000
_cell.length_c   1.000
_cell.angle_alpha   90.00
_cell.angle_beta   90.00
_cell.angle_gamma   90.00
#
_symmetry.space_group_name_H-M   'P 1'
#
loop_
_entity.id
_entity.type
_entity.pdbx_description
1 polymer ?
#
loop_
_entity_poly.entity_id
_entity_poly.type
_entity_poly.pdbx_seq_one_letter_code
_entity_poly.pdbx_strand_id
1 'polypeptide(L)'
;MHGMYWENVYSMDAIASYPHSSEDEEKTNGVWTKGHTDIGSITILYSQPVAALQILTSSGEWKWVINAGDALEFLSGGAYRATVHRVFQPPKDQRGYTRLGVFYFCMPDDNVKLLPLVTPKVRRFVDAPTMEEWRKGRTAAYGNSQLKKAEGEERIEEEVINGVVVKHYN
;
A
#
# COMPACT_ATOMS: atom_id res chain seq x y z
N MET A 1 15.71 4.60 7.64
CA MET A 1 14.46 4.85 6.91
C MET A 1 13.89 6.16 7.46
N HIS A 2 13.73 7.22 6.66
CA HIS A 2 13.11 8.47 7.13
C HIS A 2 11.65 8.15 7.48
N GLY A 3 11.24 8.43 8.72
CA GLY A 3 9.85 8.29 9.14
C GLY A 3 8.97 9.20 8.30
N MET A 4 7.92 8.65 7.69
CA MET A 4 6.87 9.46 7.07
C MET A 4 6.02 10.05 8.19
N TYR A 5 6.26 11.32 8.52
CA TYR A 5 5.48 12.04 9.53
C TYR A 5 4.27 12.69 8.83
N TRP A 6 3.09 12.15 9.12
CA TRP A 6 1.81 12.61 8.59
C TRP A 6 1.13 13.51 9.62
N GLU A 7 1.30 14.83 9.49
CA GLU A 7 0.58 15.82 10.30
C GLU A 7 -0.64 16.40 9.57
N ASN A 8 -0.75 16.17 8.25
CA ASN A 8 -1.79 16.73 7.40
C ASN A 8 -2.58 15.62 6.68
N VAL A 9 -3.84 15.91 6.36
CA VAL A 9 -4.74 15.05 5.56
C VAL A 9 -4.30 14.84 4.11
N TYR A 10 -3.25 15.53 3.69
CA TYR A 10 -2.54 15.27 2.45
C TYR A 10 -1.04 15.51 2.63
N SER A 11 -0.22 14.80 1.87
CA SER A 11 1.20 15.09 1.73
C SER A 11 1.64 15.01 0.27
N MET A 12 2.76 15.66 -0.02
CA MET A 12 3.52 15.43 -1.24
C MET A 12 4.91 14.96 -0.82
N ASP A 13 5.23 13.71 -1.11
CA ASP A 13 6.48 13.09 -0.68
C ASP A 13 7.34 12.70 -1.89
N ALA A 14 8.63 13.03 -1.79
CA ALA A 14 9.65 12.59 -2.72
C ALA A 14 10.40 11.40 -2.11
N ILE A 15 10.26 10.23 -2.72
CA ILE A 15 10.86 8.98 -2.25
C ILE A 15 11.89 8.51 -3.28
N ALA A 16 13.16 8.44 -2.88
CA ALA A 16 14.23 7.89 -3.68
C ALA A 16 14.41 6.39 -3.39
N SER A 17 14.49 5.58 -4.45
CA SER A 17 14.88 4.17 -4.38
C SER A 17 16.19 3.99 -5.14
N TYR A 18 17.21 3.51 -4.44
CA TYR A 18 18.54 3.30 -5.00
C TYR A 18 18.67 1.89 -5.59
N PRO A 19 19.52 1.70 -6.61
CA PRO A 19 19.81 0.37 -7.14
C PRO A 19 20.29 -0.58 -6.05
N HIS A 20 19.74 -1.79 -6.03
CA HIS A 20 20.18 -2.86 -5.15
C HIS A 20 21.40 -3.59 -5.73
N SER A 21 22.20 -4.20 -4.85
CA SER A 21 23.30 -5.08 -5.28
C SER A 21 22.75 -6.38 -5.88
N SER A 22 23.53 -7.09 -6.70
CA SER A 22 23.10 -8.39 -7.25
C SER A 22 22.73 -9.41 -6.16
N GLU A 23 23.45 -9.39 -5.04
CA GLU A 23 23.16 -10.25 -3.89
C GLU A 23 21.81 -9.92 -3.25
N ASP A 24 21.47 -8.63 -3.11
CA ASP A 24 20.18 -8.20 -2.57
C ASP A 24 19.02 -8.53 -3.53
N GLU A 25 19.25 -8.43 -4.84
CA GLU A 25 18.26 -8.79 -5.85
C GLU A 25 17.95 -10.29 -5.83
N GLU A 26 18.95 -11.14 -5.64
CA GLU A 26 18.77 -12.59 -5.46
C GLU A 26 18.00 -12.90 -4.18
N LYS A 27 18.36 -12.27 -3.05
CA LYS A 27 17.69 -12.46 -1.75
C LYS A 27 16.23 -12.02 -1.78
N THR A 28 15.92 -10.96 -2.51
CA THR A 28 14.57 -10.39 -2.61
C THR A 28 13.76 -10.94 -3.77
N ASN A 29 14.38 -11.75 -4.65
CA ASN A 29 13.80 -12.17 -5.93
C ASN A 29 13.25 -10.97 -6.74
N GLY A 30 13.96 -9.84 -6.68
CA GLY A 30 13.58 -8.58 -7.32
C GLY A 30 12.44 -7.80 -6.64
N VAL A 31 11.89 -8.25 -5.51
CA VAL A 31 10.82 -7.52 -4.80
C VAL A 31 11.43 -6.51 -3.83
N TRP A 32 11.38 -5.23 -4.18
CA TRP A 32 11.96 -4.15 -3.37
C TRP A 32 11.00 -3.66 -2.28
N THR A 33 9.69 -3.77 -2.53
CA THR A 33 8.64 -3.53 -1.53
C THR A 33 7.55 -4.55 -1.77
N LYS A 34 7.17 -5.30 -0.73
CA LYS A 34 6.11 -6.31 -0.80
C LYS A 34 4.78 -5.69 -1.24
N GLY A 35 3.91 -6.52 -1.81
CA GLY A 35 2.58 -6.09 -2.21
C GLY A 35 1.76 -5.64 -1.02
N HIS A 36 1.25 -4.41 -1.05
CA HIS A 36 0.45 -3.81 0.01
C HIS A 36 -0.61 -2.85 -0.57
N THR A 37 -1.50 -2.36 0.29
CA THR A 37 -2.43 -1.26 -0.03
C THR A 37 -1.99 0.03 0.65
N ASP A 38 -2.38 1.18 0.08
CA ASP A 38 -2.12 2.46 0.72
C ASP A 38 -3.12 2.75 1.83
N ILE A 39 -2.64 3.40 2.90
CA ILE A 39 -3.43 3.68 4.12
C ILE A 39 -4.58 4.67 3.83
N GLY A 40 -4.33 5.66 2.96
CA GLY A 40 -5.22 6.79 2.70
C GLY A 40 -6.38 6.47 1.75
N SER A 41 -6.93 7.49 1.11
CA SER A 41 -8.03 7.38 0.15
C SER A 41 -7.54 7.23 -1.29
N ILE A 42 -6.65 8.11 -1.74
CA ILE A 42 -6.11 8.16 -3.10
C ILE A 42 -4.63 8.50 -3.03
N THR A 43 -3.81 7.78 -3.80
CA THR A 43 -2.42 8.16 -4.07
C THR A 43 -2.24 8.42 -5.55
N ILE A 44 -1.65 9.57 -5.86
CA ILE A 44 -1.30 9.97 -7.22
C ILE A 44 0.23 9.92 -7.32
N LEU A 45 0.72 9.03 -8.18
CA LEU A 45 2.13 8.99 -8.54
C LEU A 45 2.35 9.83 -9.81
N TYR A 46 3.24 10.80 -9.74
CA TYR A 46 3.71 11.52 -10.93
C TYR A 46 4.55 10.61 -11.82
N SER A 47 4.41 10.78 -13.13
CA SER A 47 5.10 9.97 -14.14
C SER A 47 6.60 9.89 -13.86
N GLN A 48 7.14 8.67 -13.92
CA GLN A 48 8.53 8.34 -13.63
C GLN A 48 9.25 7.92 -14.91
N PRO A 49 10.54 8.27 -15.08
CA PRO A 49 11.35 7.66 -16.15
C PRO A 49 11.70 6.19 -15.85
N VAL A 50 11.73 5.80 -14.56
CA VAL A 50 12.01 4.41 -14.13
C VAL A 50 10.72 3.70 -13.74
N ALA A 51 10.36 2.67 -14.50
CA ALA A 51 9.12 1.91 -14.33
C ALA A 51 9.32 0.74 -13.35
N ALA A 52 8.90 0.94 -12.09
CA ALA A 52 9.05 -0.06 -11.03
C ALA A 52 7.77 -0.34 -10.21
N LEU A 53 6.83 0.61 -10.17
CA LEU A 53 5.54 0.44 -9.47
C LEU A 53 4.60 -0.43 -10.31
N GLN A 54 3.98 -1.43 -9.69
CA GLN A 54 2.97 -2.27 -10.33
C GLN A 54 1.74 -2.45 -9.42
N ILE A 55 0.56 -2.54 -10.01
CA ILE A 55 -0.71 -2.90 -9.35
C ILE A 55 -1.16 -4.31 -9.74
N LEU A 56 -1.78 -5.04 -8.83
CA LEU A 56 -2.36 -6.36 -9.12
C LEU A 56 -3.79 -6.20 -9.64
N THR A 57 -4.05 -6.67 -10.85
CA THR A 57 -5.38 -6.66 -11.47
C THR A 57 -6.23 -7.85 -11.01
N SER A 58 -7.53 -7.79 -11.27
CA SER A 58 -8.46 -8.89 -10.98
C SER A 58 -8.17 -10.18 -11.76
N SER A 59 -7.43 -10.12 -12.88
CA SER A 59 -6.96 -11.30 -13.61
C SER A 59 -5.67 -11.90 -13.03
N GLY A 60 -5.12 -11.31 -11.96
CA GLY A 60 -3.85 -11.74 -11.36
C GLY A 60 -2.60 -11.20 -12.07
N GLU A 61 -2.77 -10.28 -13.05
CA GLU A 61 -1.67 -9.65 -13.78
C GLU A 61 -1.24 -8.34 -13.14
N TRP A 62 0.04 -7.98 -13.25
CA TRP A 62 0.61 -6.73 -12.76
C TRP A 62 0.58 -5.60 -13.84
N LYS A 63 0.04 -4.40 -13.54
CA LYS A 63 -0.09 -3.23 -14.49
C LYS A 63 0.28 -1.86 -13.86
N TRP A 64 0.32 -0.77 -14.64
CA TRP A 64 0.69 0.60 -14.19
C TRP A 64 -0.50 1.58 -14.18
N VAL A 65 -0.80 2.29 -13.07
CA VAL A 65 -1.95 3.25 -12.95
C VAL A 65 -1.94 4.08 -11.63
N ILE A 66 -2.96 4.94 -11.46
CA ILE A 66 -3.45 5.58 -10.21
C ILE A 66 -4.03 4.53 -9.26
N ASN A 67 -3.91 4.73 -7.94
CA ASN A 67 -4.39 3.79 -6.93
C ASN A 67 -5.54 4.33 -6.06
N ALA A 68 -6.33 3.40 -5.53
CA ALA A 68 -7.24 3.64 -4.41
C ALA A 68 -6.63 3.01 -3.15
N GLY A 69 -6.77 3.69 -2.00
CA GLY A 69 -6.31 3.21 -0.70
C GLY A 69 -7.45 2.70 0.18
N ASP A 70 -7.08 2.22 1.37
CA ASP A 70 -7.97 1.58 2.33
C ASP A 70 -9.12 2.50 2.77
N ALA A 71 -8.84 3.78 3.04
CA ALA A 71 -9.87 4.70 3.52
C ALA A 71 -10.99 4.86 2.49
N LEU A 72 -10.67 4.87 1.19
CA LEU A 72 -11.70 4.91 0.15
C LEU A 72 -12.48 3.59 0.06
N GLU A 73 -11.81 2.45 0.28
CA GLU A 73 -12.49 1.15 0.35
C GLU A 73 -13.48 1.07 1.51
N PHE A 74 -13.07 1.53 2.70
CA PHE A 74 -13.94 1.68 3.86
C PHE A 74 -15.16 2.56 3.56
N LEU A 75 -14.91 3.82 3.16
CA LEU A 75 -15.95 4.82 2.94
C LEU A 75 -16.90 4.44 1.80
N SER A 76 -16.43 3.68 0.81
CA SER A 76 -17.26 3.19 -0.29
C SER A 76 -17.93 1.85 -0.01
N GLY A 77 -17.73 1.27 1.18
CA GLY A 77 -18.28 -0.05 1.53
C GLY A 77 -17.81 -1.16 0.59
N GLY A 78 -16.59 -1.05 0.06
CA GLY A 78 -16.00 -2.02 -0.87
C GLY A 78 -16.36 -1.80 -2.34
N ALA A 79 -17.01 -0.69 -2.71
CA ALA A 79 -17.27 -0.39 -4.12
C ALA A 79 -15.99 -0.05 -4.89
N TYR A 80 -15.05 0.65 -4.25
CA TYR A 80 -13.68 0.86 -4.73
C TYR A 80 -12.75 0.04 -3.86
N ARG A 81 -12.08 -0.96 -4.44
CA ARG A 81 -11.14 -1.81 -3.70
C ARG A 81 -9.79 -1.11 -3.57
N ALA A 82 -9.19 -1.20 -2.39
CA ALA A 82 -7.83 -0.74 -2.20
C ALA A 82 -6.90 -1.55 -3.12
N THR A 83 -6.07 -0.83 -3.87
CA THR A 83 -5.27 -1.44 -4.92
C THR A 83 -4.00 -2.00 -4.33
N VAL A 84 -3.83 -3.32 -4.45
CA VAL A 84 -2.59 -3.99 -4.07
C VAL A 84 -1.51 -3.59 -5.06
N HIS A 85 -0.39 -3.07 -4.56
CA HIS A 85 0.73 -2.64 -5.37
C HIS A 85 2.06 -2.99 -4.72
N ARG A 86 3.10 -3.13 -5.54
CA ARG A 86 4.47 -3.47 -5.10
C ARG A 86 5.51 -2.67 -5.87
N VAL A 87 6.72 -2.62 -5.34
CA VAL A 87 7.90 -2.12 -6.07
C VAL A 87 8.74 -3.32 -6.46
N PHE A 88 8.92 -3.51 -7.77
CA PHE A 88 9.72 -4.60 -8.32
C PHE A 88 10.97 -4.03 -9.01
N GLN A 89 11.99 -4.87 -9.15
CA GLN A 89 13.22 -4.55 -9.86
C GLN A 89 12.89 -3.98 -11.25
N PRO A 90 13.49 -2.84 -11.64
CA PRO A 90 13.19 -2.22 -12.91
C PRO A 90 13.64 -3.07 -14.13
N PRO A 91 13.12 -2.76 -15.32
CA PRO A 91 13.59 -3.33 -16.59
C PRO A 91 15.12 -3.25 -16.74
N LYS A 92 15.72 -4.21 -17.46
CA LYS A 92 17.20 -4.37 -17.53
C LYS A 92 17.94 -3.10 -17.95
N ASP A 93 17.39 -2.37 -18.90
CA ASP A 93 17.92 -1.10 -19.43
C ASP A 93 17.81 0.08 -18.45
N GLN A 94 17.03 -0.07 -17.38
CA GLN A 94 16.85 0.92 -16.32
C GLN A 94 17.54 0.53 -15.01
N ARG A 95 18.15 -0.66 -14.94
CA ARG A 95 18.90 -1.10 -13.75
C ARG A 95 20.17 -0.25 -13.61
N GLY A 96 20.44 0.20 -12.39
CA GLY A 96 21.58 1.07 -12.09
C GLY A 96 21.25 2.56 -12.02
N TYR A 97 20.04 2.97 -12.38
CA TYR A 97 19.56 4.34 -12.17
C TYR A 97 18.79 4.47 -10.86
N THR A 98 19.00 5.58 -10.15
CA THR A 98 18.17 5.96 -9.01
C THR A 98 16.76 6.29 -9.49
N ARG A 99 15.76 5.67 -8.87
CA ARG A 99 14.35 6.01 -9.08
C ARG A 99 13.95 7.09 -8.08
N LEU A 100 13.40 8.20 -8.57
CA LEU A 100 12.84 9.26 -7.72
C LEU A 100 11.34 9.36 -7.94
N GLY A 101 10.55 8.86 -6.98
CA GLY A 101 9.09 8.94 -6.95
C GLY A 101 8.59 10.22 -6.31
N VAL A 102 7.63 10.90 -6.94
CA VAL A 102 6.87 12.00 -6.31
C VAL A 102 5.43 11.54 -6.16
N PHE A 103 4.97 11.46 -4.92
CA PHE A 103 3.69 10.88 -4.56
C PHE A 103 2.85 11.92 -3.83
N TYR A 104 1.62 12.11 -4.29
CA TYR A 104 0.62 12.85 -3.56
C TYR A 104 -0.31 11.86 -2.86
N PHE A 105 -0.30 11.87 -1.54
CA PHE A 105 -1.14 11.02 -0.72
C PHE A 105 -2.26 11.85 -0.12
N CYS A 106 -3.49 11.34 -0.18
CA CYS A 106 -4.66 11.97 0.40
C CYS A 106 -5.33 11.01 1.39
N MET A 107 -5.85 11.53 2.51
CA MET A 107 -6.63 10.79 3.49
C MET A 107 -7.70 11.69 4.14
N PRO A 108 -8.74 11.12 4.77
CA PRO A 108 -9.68 11.88 5.60
C PRO A 108 -9.02 12.55 6.83
N ASP A 109 -9.74 13.47 7.48
CA ASP A 109 -9.34 14.01 8.79
C ASP A 109 -9.25 12.90 9.85
N ASP A 110 -8.31 13.06 10.79
CA ASP A 110 -7.95 12.06 11.81
C ASP A 110 -9.16 11.55 12.62
N ASN A 111 -10.14 12.42 12.89
CA ASN A 111 -11.36 12.11 13.64
C ASN A 111 -12.47 11.43 12.81
N VAL A 112 -12.31 11.33 11.48
CA VAL A 112 -13.31 10.70 10.62
C VAL A 112 -13.34 9.21 10.91
N LYS A 113 -14.53 8.70 11.26
CA LYS A 113 -14.76 7.26 11.39
C LYS A 113 -14.93 6.65 10.01
N LEU A 114 -14.15 5.61 9.69
CA LEU A 114 -14.09 4.98 8.37
C LEU A 114 -15.30 4.05 8.10
N LEU A 115 -16.50 4.54 8.37
CA LEU A 115 -17.74 3.81 8.11
C LEU A 115 -18.17 4.00 6.65
N PRO A 116 -18.81 2.99 6.03
CA PRO A 116 -19.39 3.11 4.71
C PRO A 116 -20.40 4.26 4.63
N LEU A 117 -20.21 5.15 3.66
CA LEU A 117 -21.15 6.24 3.32
C LEU A 117 -22.30 5.75 2.43
N VAL A 118 -22.19 4.52 1.93
CA VAL A 118 -23.17 3.84 1.08
C VAL A 118 -23.47 2.47 1.65
N THR A 119 -24.56 1.82 1.20
CA THR A 119 -24.88 0.45 1.60
C THR A 119 -23.68 -0.46 1.32
N PRO A 120 -23.08 -1.07 2.35
CA PRO A 120 -21.84 -1.81 2.17
C PRO A 120 -22.07 -3.07 1.36
N LYS A 121 -21.16 -3.35 0.43
CA LYS A 121 -21.14 -4.62 -0.31
C LYS A 121 -20.50 -5.74 0.50
N VAL A 122 -19.77 -5.40 1.57
CA VAL A 122 -19.03 -6.36 2.41
C VAL A 122 -19.26 -6.05 3.89
N ARG A 123 -19.52 -7.08 4.71
CA ARG A 123 -19.78 -6.95 6.16
C ARG A 123 -18.58 -6.50 6.99
N ARG A 124 -17.38 -6.45 6.42
CA ARG A 124 -16.12 -6.15 7.12
C ARG A 124 -16.01 -4.69 7.61
N PHE A 125 -16.95 -3.82 7.26
CA PHE A 125 -16.88 -2.37 7.51
C PHE A 125 -17.79 -1.87 8.65
N VAL A 126 -18.30 -2.76 9.50
CA VAL A 126 -19.33 -2.44 10.51
C VAL A 126 -18.73 -1.87 11.80
N ASP A 127 -17.49 -2.23 12.14
CA ASP A 127 -16.73 -1.68 13.29
C ASP A 127 -15.40 -1.12 12.78
N ALA A 128 -15.48 0.05 12.14
CA ALA A 128 -14.33 0.68 11.50
C ALA A 128 -13.62 1.67 12.44
N PRO A 129 -12.27 1.74 12.41
CA PRO A 129 -11.50 2.70 13.21
C PRO A 129 -11.71 4.14 12.72
N THR A 130 -11.24 5.12 13.49
CA THR A 130 -10.97 6.46 12.96
C THR A 130 -9.80 6.43 11.99
N MET A 131 -9.68 7.47 11.15
CA MET A 131 -8.54 7.60 10.25
C MET A 131 -7.21 7.67 11.03
N GLU A 132 -7.19 8.34 12.19
CA GLU A 132 -6.01 8.41 13.05
C GLU A 132 -5.61 7.04 13.60
N GLU A 133 -6.57 6.30 14.16
CA GLU A 133 -6.35 4.95 14.68
C GLU A 133 -5.83 4.03 13.58
N TRP A 134 -6.43 4.09 12.38
CA TRP A 134 -6.01 3.31 11.23
C TRP A 134 -4.59 3.65 10.79
N ARG A 135 -4.30 4.94 10.63
CA ARG A 135 -2.98 5.44 10.23
C ARG A 135 -1.90 5.04 11.23
N LYS A 136 -2.11 5.31 12.52
CA LYS A 136 -1.16 4.96 13.59
C LYS A 136 -0.97 3.45 13.67
N GLY A 137 -2.05 2.66 13.59
CA GLY A 137 -1.98 1.20 13.60
C GLY A 137 -1.16 0.65 12.44
N ARG A 138 -1.42 1.12 11.22
CA ARG A 138 -0.70 0.72 10.01
C ARG A 138 0.78 1.13 10.03
N THR A 139 1.07 2.36 10.42
CA THR A 139 2.45 2.85 10.49
C THR A 139 3.25 2.13 11.59
N ALA A 140 2.64 1.85 12.75
CA ALA A 140 3.32 1.14 13.84
C ALA A 140 3.62 -0.32 13.48
N ALA A 141 2.71 -0.99 12.77
CA ALA A 141 2.87 -2.36 12.33
C ALA A 141 3.95 -2.52 11.25
N TYR A 142 4.11 -1.53 10.37
CA TYR A 142 5.05 -1.60 9.25
C TYR A 142 6.49 -1.86 9.72
N GLY A 143 7.01 -3.04 9.35
CA GLY A 143 8.37 -3.48 9.71
C GLY A 143 8.53 -4.01 11.14
N ASN A 144 7.49 -3.96 11.98
CA ASN A 144 7.55 -4.38 13.39
C ASN A 144 6.61 -5.55 13.72
N SER A 145 5.61 -5.83 12.89
CA SER A 145 4.66 -6.92 13.12
C SER A 145 5.19 -8.27 12.63
N GLN A 146 4.81 -9.34 13.35
CA GLN A 146 5.01 -10.71 12.88
C GLN A 146 3.82 -11.09 12.00
N LEU A 147 4.07 -11.19 10.70
CA LEU A 147 3.06 -11.63 9.74
C LEU A 147 2.81 -13.14 9.87
N LYS A 148 1.54 -13.55 9.80
CA LYS A 148 1.15 -14.97 9.75
C LYS A 148 0.81 -15.35 8.33
N LYS A 149 1.07 -16.59 7.92
CA LYS A 149 0.58 -17.05 6.61
C LYS A 149 -0.96 -17.09 6.61
N ALA A 150 -1.58 -16.56 5.56
CA ALA A 150 -3.00 -16.73 5.33
C ALA A 150 -3.32 -18.23 5.15
N GLU A 151 -4.42 -18.69 5.75
CA GLU A 151 -4.83 -20.08 5.64
C GLU A 151 -5.13 -20.43 4.17
N GLY A 152 -4.40 -21.41 3.63
CA GLY A 152 -4.59 -21.89 2.25
C GLY A 152 -3.97 -21.02 1.15
N GLU A 153 -3.32 -19.90 1.47
CA GLU A 153 -2.69 -19.00 0.50
C GLU A 153 -1.17 -18.91 0.74
N GLU A 154 -0.36 -19.71 0.03
CA GLU A 154 1.10 -19.82 0.28
C GLU A 154 1.88 -18.51 0.14
N ARG A 155 1.37 -17.56 -0.67
CA ARG A 155 2.04 -16.29 -1.00
C ARG A 155 1.43 -15.07 -0.30
N ILE A 156 0.45 -15.28 0.58
CA ILE A 156 -0.24 -14.20 1.26
C ILE A 156 0.04 -14.32 2.75
N GLU A 157 0.50 -13.21 3.32
CA GLU A 157 0.72 -13.07 4.75
C GLU A 157 -0.29 -12.07 5.31
N GLU A 158 -0.73 -12.26 6.54
CA GLU A 158 -1.79 -11.49 7.17
C GLU A 158 -1.41 -11.03 8.56
N GLU A 159 -1.99 -9.89 8.94
CA GLU A 159 -1.98 -9.36 10.30
C GLU A 159 -3.34 -8.72 10.62
N VAL A 160 -3.61 -8.48 11.90
CA VAL A 160 -4.84 -7.79 12.33
C VAL A 160 -4.48 -6.47 12.99
N ILE A 161 -5.00 -5.37 12.43
CA ILE A 161 -4.77 -4.01 12.93
C ILE A 161 -6.14 -3.41 13.22
N ASN A 162 -6.37 -2.98 14.47
CA ASN A 162 -7.66 -2.44 14.92
C ASN A 162 -8.87 -3.32 14.53
N GLY A 163 -8.73 -4.66 14.64
CA GLY A 163 -9.78 -5.62 14.28
C GLY A 163 -9.93 -5.90 12.77
N VAL A 164 -9.07 -5.33 11.93
CA VAL A 164 -9.13 -5.43 10.47
C VAL A 164 -7.96 -6.27 9.93
N VAL A 165 -8.25 -7.29 9.10
CA VAL A 165 -7.24 -8.18 8.51
C VAL A 165 -6.49 -7.51 7.35
N VAL A 166 -5.23 -7.16 7.53
CA VAL A 166 -4.37 -6.60 6.48
C VAL A 166 -3.60 -7.74 5.80
N LYS A 167 -3.65 -7.77 4.47
CA LYS A 167 -2.94 -8.76 3.63
C LYS A 167 -1.68 -8.15 3.02
N HIS A 168 -0.62 -8.95 2.96
CA HIS A 168 0.66 -8.67 2.31
C HIS A 168 0.93 -9.75 1.27
N TYR A 169 1.41 -9.34 0.10
CA TYR A 169 1.54 -10.23 -1.07
C TYR A 169 2.99 -10.35 -1.50
N ASN A 170 3.50 -11.59 -1.56
CA ASN A 170 4.85 -11.92 -2.02
C ASN A 170 4.86 -12.41 -3.48
#